data_AF-A0A4V0HUG6-F1
#
_entry.id   AF-A0A4V0HUG6-F1
#
_cell.length_a   1.000
_cell.length_b   1.000
_cell.length_c   1.000
_cell.angle_alpha   90.00
_cell.angle_beta   90.00
_cell.angle_gamma   90.00
#
_symmetry.space_group_name_H-M   'P 1'
#
loop_
_entity.id
_entity.type
_entity.pdbx_description
1 polymer ?
#
loop_
_entity_poly.entity_id
_entity_poly.type
_entity_poly.pdbx_seq_one_letter_code
_entity_poly.pdbx_strand_id
1 'polypeptide(L)'
;MTTTARALADQVLEARQSAWAKSDYATAIVQTEQLTPEDAKVVRRVVADAGYQGEEMEQMVKQVSDLVVGTVEALADDMPATGGD
;
A
#
# COMPACT_ATOMS: atom_id res chain seq x y z
N MET A 1 22.90 -0.23 -3.23
CA MET A 1 21.90 0.82 -3.49
C MET A 1 20.86 0.70 -2.41
N THR A 2 20.57 1.77 -1.66
CA THR A 2 19.56 1.74 -0.61
C THR A 2 18.18 1.76 -1.25
N THR A 3 17.34 0.78 -0.96
CA THR A 3 15.98 0.71 -1.50
C THR A 3 15.13 1.81 -0.87
N THR A 4 14.54 2.70 -1.66
CA THR A 4 13.78 3.84 -1.15
C THR A 4 12.35 3.44 -0.77
N ALA A 5 11.71 4.23 0.10
CA ALA A 5 10.31 4.03 0.49
C ALA A 5 9.37 3.94 -0.73
N ARG A 6 9.61 4.75 -1.77
CA ARG A 6 8.83 4.71 -3.02
C ARG A 6 8.99 3.38 -3.76
N ALA A 7 10.21 2.85 -3.85
CA ALA A 7 10.47 1.57 -4.51
C ALA A 7 9.90 0.37 -3.72
N LEU A 8 9.86 0.47 -2.39
CA LEU A 8 9.21 -0.52 -1.54
C LEU A 8 7.68 -0.46 -1.65
N ALA A 9 7.11 0.75 -1.72
CA ALA A 9 5.68 0.95 -1.95
C ALA A 9 5.25 0.38 -3.30
N ASP A 10 6.02 0.61 -4.36
CA ASP A 10 5.74 0.06 -5.70
C ASP A 10 5.67 -1.47 -5.68
N GLN A 11 6.63 -2.13 -5.01
CA GLN A 11 6.61 -3.59 -4.83
C GLN A 11 5.38 -4.10 -4.06
N VAL A 12 4.92 -3.34 -3.05
CA VAL A 12 3.70 -3.68 -2.31
C VAL A 12 2.48 -3.51 -3.20
N LEU A 13 2.42 -2.43 -3.99
CA LEU A 13 1.34 -2.18 -4.96
C LEU A 13 1.29 -3.32 -5.97
N GLU A 14 2.41 -3.73 -6.58
CA GLU A 14 2.46 -4.85 -7.52
C GLU A 14 2.03 -6.18 -6.88
N ALA A 15 2.50 -6.46 -5.66
CA ALA A 15 2.15 -7.69 -4.94
C ALA A 15 0.66 -7.76 -4.55
N ARG A 16 0.02 -6.61 -4.34
CA ARG A 16 -1.37 -6.52 -3.86
C ARG A 16 -2.37 -6.06 -4.91
N GLN A 17 -1.92 -5.60 -6.07
CA GLN A 17 -2.77 -5.16 -7.18
C GLN A 17 -3.82 -6.22 -7.54
N SER A 18 -3.43 -7.49 -7.63
CA SER A 18 -4.35 -8.60 -7.92
C SER A 18 -5.39 -8.86 -6.82
N ALA A 19 -5.09 -8.52 -5.56
CA ALA A 19 -6.01 -8.65 -4.44
C ALA A 19 -6.99 -7.46 -4.41
N TRP A 20 -6.50 -6.24 -4.63
CA TRP A 20 -7.33 -5.04 -4.70
C TRP A 20 -8.22 -5.00 -5.95
N ALA A 21 -7.81 -5.64 -7.05
CA ALA A 21 -8.64 -5.78 -8.24
C ALA A 21 -9.83 -6.76 -8.07
N LYS A 22 -9.83 -7.61 -7.04
CA LYS A 22 -10.81 -8.70 -6.88
C LYS A 22 -11.88 -8.48 -5.81
N SER A 23 -11.78 -7.44 -4.98
CA SER A 23 -12.76 -7.11 -3.94
C SER A 23 -12.60 -5.67 -3.46
N ASP A 24 -13.61 -5.17 -2.72
CA ASP A 24 -13.76 -3.90 -1.97
C ASP A 24 -12.59 -3.52 -1.03
N TYR A 25 -11.42 -4.15 -1.14
CA TYR A 25 -10.22 -3.82 -0.37
C TYR A 25 -9.72 -2.40 -0.67
N ALA A 26 -9.78 -1.95 -1.93
CA ALA A 26 -9.48 -0.56 -2.25
C ALA A 26 -10.46 0.38 -1.53
N THR A 27 -11.75 0.06 -1.54
CA THR A 27 -12.78 0.81 -0.82
C THR A 27 -12.54 0.82 0.69
N ALA A 28 -12.13 -0.31 1.29
CA ALA A 28 -11.82 -0.39 2.72
C ALA A 28 -10.59 0.46 3.10
N ILE A 29 -9.54 0.47 2.26
CA ILE A 29 -8.36 1.29 2.47
C ILE A 29 -8.70 2.78 2.34
N VAL A 30 -9.46 3.16 1.32
CA VAL A 30 -9.92 4.54 1.11
C VAL A 30 -10.84 5.01 2.24
N GLN A 31 -11.76 4.17 2.71
CA GLN A 31 -12.69 4.54 3.79
C GLN A 31 -12.05 4.65 5.17
N THR A 32 -10.98 3.89 5.41
CA THR A 32 -10.32 3.85 6.73
C THR A 32 -9.01 4.63 6.76
N GLU A 33 -8.57 5.13 5.60
CA GLU A 33 -7.26 5.76 5.35
C GLU A 33 -6.09 4.89 5.88
N GLN A 34 -6.31 3.57 5.93
CA GLN A 34 -5.44 2.63 6.62
C GLN A 34 -5.33 1.33 5.83
N LEU A 35 -4.12 0.76 5.83
CA LEU A 35 -3.88 -0.57 5.29
C LEU A 35 -4.63 -1.63 6.09
N THR A 36 -5.18 -2.62 5.40
CA THR A 36 -5.72 -3.80 6.07
C THR A 36 -4.61 -4.54 6.83
N PRO A 37 -4.94 -5.34 7.86
CA PRO A 37 -3.94 -6.13 8.58
C PRO A 37 -3.18 -7.11 7.67
N GLU A 38 -3.74 -7.50 6.53
CA GLU A 38 -3.04 -8.30 5.52
C GLU A 38 -2.02 -7.46 4.73
N ASP A 39 -2.42 -6.27 4.27
CA ASP A 39 -1.53 -5.34 3.55
C ASP A 39 -0.38 -4.87 4.45
N ALA A 40 -0.66 -4.57 5.72
CA ALA A 40 0.36 -4.17 6.69
C ALA A 40 1.42 -5.26 6.93
N LYS A 41 1.03 -6.55 6.90
CA LYS A 41 1.98 -7.67 6.96
C LYS A 41 2.87 -7.73 5.71
N VAL A 42 2.31 -7.44 4.54
CA VAL A 42 3.07 -7.40 3.28
C VAL A 42 4.07 -6.25 3.29
N VAL A 43 3.66 -5.04 3.72
CA VAL A 43 4.58 -3.90 3.88
C VAL A 43 5.73 -4.26 4.81
N ARG A 44 5.45 -4.80 6.00
CA ARG A 44 6.49 -5.22 6.95
C ARG A 44 7.44 -6.25 6.34
N ARG A 45 6.93 -7.20 5.56
CA ARG A 45 7.76 -8.20 4.89
C ARG A 45 8.68 -7.57 3.84
N VAL A 46 8.16 -6.70 2.99
CA VAL A 46 8.95 -6.03 1.94
C VAL A 46 10.05 -5.14 2.54
N VAL A 47 9.73 -4.41 3.61
CA VAL A 47 10.71 -3.58 4.33
C VAL A 47 11.79 -4.44 5.00
N ALA A 48 11.42 -5.55 5.63
CA ALA A 48 12.38 -6.49 6.24
C ALA A 48 13.28 -7.16 5.20
N ASP A 49 12.72 -7.55 4.04
CA ASP A 49 13.46 -8.17 2.93
C ASP A 49 14.51 -7.22 2.33
N ALA A 50 14.19 -5.92 2.31
CA ALA A 50 15.12 -4.86 1.93
C ALA A 50 16.23 -4.60 2.96
N GLY A 51 16.23 -5.32 4.09
CA GLY A 51 17.29 -5.28 5.10
C GLY A 51 17.09 -4.29 6.23
N TYR A 52 15.93 -3.60 6.29
CA TYR A 52 15.62 -2.69 7.40
C TYR A 52 15.26 -3.48 8.66
N GLN A 53 15.76 -3.03 9.81
CA GLN A 53 15.54 -3.66 11.11
C GLN A 53 15.31 -2.62 12.21
N GLY A 54 14.71 -3.06 13.33
CA GLY A 54 14.50 -2.21 14.51
C GLY A 54 13.68 -0.95 14.20
N GLU A 55 14.10 0.18 14.76
CA GLU A 55 13.38 1.45 14.64
C GLU A 55 13.35 1.99 13.20
N GLU A 56 14.41 1.75 12.41
CA GLU A 56 14.45 2.12 10.99
C GLU A 56 13.41 1.36 10.17
N MET A 57 13.18 0.08 10.50
CA MET A 57 12.11 -0.71 9.89
C MET A 57 10.75 -0.11 10.21
N GLU A 58 10.49 0.28 11.45
CA GLU A 58 9.20 0.85 11.84
C GLU A 58 8.93 2.18 11.14
N GLN A 59 9.95 3.04 11.03
CA GLN A 59 9.85 4.29 10.28
C GLN A 59 9.62 4.05 8.79
N MET A 60 10.34 3.08 8.19
CA MET A 60 10.18 2.75 6.78
C MET A 60 8.82 2.12 6.49
N VAL A 61 8.32 1.24 7.37
CA VAL A 61 6.97 0.68 7.29
C VAL A 61 5.91 1.78 7.31
N LYS A 62 6.08 2.79 8.18
CA LYS A 62 5.15 3.93 8.24
C LYS A 62 5.17 4.73 6.92
N GLN A 63 6.35 5.09 6.42
CA GLN A 63 6.48 5.83 5.16
C GLN A 63 5.92 5.05 3.96
N VAL A 64 6.21 3.76 3.87
CA VAL A 64 5.71 2.89 2.80
C VAL A 64 4.19 2.76 2.89
N SER A 65 3.63 2.61 4.09
CA SER A 65 2.18 2.50 4.28
C SER A 65 1.44 3.75 3.82
N ASP A 66 1.94 4.93 4.19
CA ASP A 66 1.38 6.23 3.81
C ASP A 66 1.36 6.42 2.28
N LEU A 67 2.48 6.07 1.62
CA LEU A 67 2.59 6.11 0.16
C LEU A 67 1.63 5.13 -0.53
N VAL A 68 1.44 3.94 0.02
CA VAL A 68 0.53 2.94 -0.54
C VAL A 68 -0.92 3.42 -0.41
N VAL A 69 -1.33 3.90 0.78
CA VAL A 69 -2.69 4.42 1.01
C VAL A 69 -2.98 5.56 0.04
N GLY A 70 -2.13 6.59 -0.01
CA GLY A 70 -2.34 7.72 -0.92
C GLY A 70 -2.35 7.34 -2.40
N THR A 71 -1.61 6.30 -2.80
CA THR A 71 -1.67 5.79 -4.18
C THR A 71 -2.96 5.04 -4.46
N VAL A 72 -3.46 4.24 -3.51
CA VAL A 72 -4.75 3.55 -3.62
C VAL A 72 -5.91 4.55 -3.66
N GLU A 73 -5.85 5.63 -2.85
CA GLU A 73 -6.81 6.74 -2.88
C GLU A 73 -6.84 7.43 -4.25
N ALA A 74 -5.67 7.80 -4.78
CA ALA A 74 -5.58 8.42 -6.10
C ALA A 74 -6.12 7.51 -7.23
N LEU A 75 -5.88 6.19 -7.14
CA LEU A 75 -6.42 5.22 -8.10
C LEU A 75 -7.94 5.02 -7.97
N ALA A 76 -8.48 5.17 -6.76
CA ALA A 76 -9.92 5.09 -6.54
C ALA A 76 -10.66 6.35 -7.03
N ASP A 77 -10.03 7.53 -6.95
CA ASP A 77 -10.56 8.81 -7.47
C ASP A 77 -10.54 8.87 -9.01
N ASP A 78 -9.50 8.30 -9.64
CA ASP A 78 -9.37 8.24 -11.12
C ASP A 78 -10.29 7.19 -11.77
N MET A 79 -10.82 6.23 -11.00
CA MET A 79 -11.86 5.33 -11.50
C MET A 79 -13.12 6.17 -11.78
N PRO A 80 -13.65 6.17 -13.02
CA PRO A 80 -14.87 6.89 -13.30
C PRO A 80 -15.94 6.34 -12.37
N ALA A 81 -16.55 7.21 -11.57
CA ALA A 81 -17.84 6.91 -10.98
C ALA A 81 -18.73 6.54 -12.15
N THR A 82 -18.95 5.25 -12.40
CA THR A 82 -20.00 4.78 -13.31
C THR A 82 -21.31 5.25 -12.69
N GLY A 83 -21.63 6.51 -12.97
CA GLY A 83 -22.94 7.07 -12.78
C GLY A 83 -23.86 6.22 -13.61
N GLY A 84 -24.72 5.46 -12.93
CA GLY A 84 -25.90 4.92 -13.56
C GLY A 84 -26.70 6.09 -14.10
N ASP A 85 -26.91 6.08 -15.42
CA ASP A 85 -27.98 6.81 -16.08
C ASP A 85 -29.28 6.00 -15.94
#